data_AF-A0A814IJ69-F1
#
_entry.id   AF-A0A814IJ69-F1
#
_cell.length_a   1.000
_cell.length_b   1.000
_cell.length_c   1.000
_cell.angle_alpha   90.00
_cell.angle_beta   90.00
_cell.angle_gamma   90.00
#
_symmetry.space_group_name_H-M   'P 1'
#
loop_
_entity.id
_entity.type
_entity.pdbx_description
1 polymer ?
#
loop_
_entity_poly.entity_id
_entity_poly.type
_entity_poly.pdbx_seq_one_letter_code
_entity_poly.pdbx_strand_id
1 'polypeptide(L)'
;MRVVALISGGKDSTYNMIECVRHGHEIVALANLHPKKDIDELDSYMYQSVGHEIIDLIAKAMELPLYRTEIKGDAQTTEKEYNHPVQGDEVEDLYELLVEIKNKHAIDAVSVGAIFSEYQNNRVANVCQRLDLKVLAYLWQRNQQELLNEMIDSNIHAILIKTAALGLFPKEHLGKTLVEMRPILIKLEGKYGINVCGEGGEFETLTLDCSLFKHQRIVLDEVKIVATSSDPIAPVGYLKIEKAHLELKQSSFSLDHKFLLIIILHFI
;
A
#
# COMPACT_ATOMS: atom_id res chain seq x y z
N MET A 1 -12.08 17.28 -1.08
CA MET A 1 -12.48 16.52 0.11
C MET A 1 -11.25 16.25 0.93
N ARG A 2 -11.40 16.20 2.25
CA ARG A 2 -10.38 15.76 3.20
C ARG A 2 -10.53 14.26 3.38
N VAL A 3 -9.45 13.53 3.18
CA VAL A 3 -9.46 12.09 3.00
C VAL A 3 -8.57 11.45 4.04
N VAL A 4 -9.10 10.46 4.73
CA VAL A 4 -8.27 9.50 5.47
C VAL A 4 -7.92 8.36 4.52
N ALA A 5 -6.65 7.97 4.46
CA ALA A 5 -6.22 6.86 3.60
C ALA A 5 -6.03 5.57 4.41
N LEU A 6 -6.70 4.50 3.99
CA LEU A 6 -6.41 3.15 4.47
C LEU A 6 -5.12 2.68 3.79
N ILE A 7 -4.08 2.42 4.58
CA ILE A 7 -2.78 1.99 4.07
C ILE A 7 -2.41 0.60 4.53
N SER A 8 -1.83 -0.18 3.61
CA SER A 8 -1.23 -1.49 3.88
C SER A 8 0.29 -1.48 3.80
N GLY A 9 0.86 -0.39 3.27
CA GLY A 9 2.28 -0.26 2.91
C GLY A 9 2.59 -0.66 1.46
N GLY A 10 1.67 -1.32 0.77
CA GLY A 10 1.85 -1.77 -0.60
C GLY A 10 1.54 -0.74 -1.68
N LYS A 11 1.76 -1.16 -2.93
CA LYS A 11 1.59 -0.35 -4.15
C LYS A 11 0.16 0.16 -4.34
N ASP A 12 -0.87 -0.63 -4.00
CA ASP A 12 -2.26 -0.32 -4.37
C ASP A 12 -2.83 0.80 -3.50
N SER A 13 -2.65 0.70 -2.17
CA SER A 13 -3.01 1.78 -1.25
C SER A 13 -2.23 3.07 -1.57
N THR A 14 -0.94 2.94 -1.92
CA THR A 14 -0.12 4.07 -2.36
C THR A 14 -0.67 4.73 -3.63
N TYR A 15 -0.97 3.93 -4.66
CA TYR A 15 -1.44 4.46 -5.94
C TYR A 15 -2.81 5.12 -5.82
N ASN A 16 -3.73 4.51 -5.05
CA ASN A 16 -5.03 5.11 -4.82
C ASN A 16 -4.95 6.45 -4.07
N MET A 17 -3.97 6.63 -3.17
CA MET A 17 -3.69 7.94 -2.57
C MET A 17 -3.17 8.96 -3.61
N ILE A 18 -2.31 8.53 -4.53
CA ILE A 18 -1.83 9.38 -5.63
C ILE A 18 -3.01 9.84 -6.50
N GLU A 19 -3.94 8.94 -6.82
CA GLU A 19 -5.16 9.27 -7.55
C GLU A 19 -6.06 10.23 -6.76
N CYS A 20 -6.23 10.05 -5.45
CA CYS A 20 -6.95 11.01 -4.61
C CYS A 20 -6.36 12.43 -4.75
N VAL A 21 -5.04 12.56 -4.68
CA VAL A 21 -4.36 13.86 -4.83
C VAL A 21 -4.50 14.41 -6.24
N ARG A 22 -4.37 13.58 -7.29
CA ARG A 22 -4.59 13.98 -8.69
C ARG A 22 -6.00 14.50 -8.95
N HIS A 23 -6.99 13.96 -8.25
CA HIS A 23 -8.38 14.41 -8.29
C HIS A 23 -8.67 15.61 -7.35
N GLY A 24 -7.64 16.27 -6.82
CA GLY A 24 -7.78 17.47 -6.00
C GLY A 24 -8.29 17.20 -4.58
N HIS A 25 -8.11 15.98 -4.08
CA HIS A 25 -8.38 15.66 -2.68
C HIS A 25 -7.13 15.80 -1.82
N GLU A 26 -7.34 16.08 -0.54
CA GLU A 26 -6.27 16.27 0.44
C GLU A 26 -6.24 15.06 1.37
N ILE A 27 -5.12 14.35 1.43
CA ILE A 27 -4.92 13.30 2.44
C ILE A 27 -4.56 13.98 3.76
N VAL A 28 -5.41 13.82 4.78
CA VAL A 28 -5.24 14.48 6.09
C VAL A 28 -4.75 13.54 7.19
N ALA A 29 -4.95 12.23 7.02
CA ALA A 29 -4.51 11.21 7.96
C ALA A 29 -4.36 9.85 7.28
N LEU A 30 -3.53 8.99 7.88
CA LEU A 30 -3.33 7.61 7.49
C LEU A 30 -3.95 6.70 8.55
N ALA A 31 -4.57 5.61 8.11
CA ALA A 31 -5.22 4.63 8.95
C ALA A 31 -4.74 3.23 8.57
N ASN A 32 -4.40 2.41 9.56
CA ASN A 32 -3.93 1.05 9.35
C ASN A 32 -4.48 0.15 10.47
N LEU A 33 -5.11 -0.96 10.08
CA LEU A 33 -5.36 -2.06 10.99
C LEU A 33 -4.20 -3.05 10.90
N HIS A 34 -3.76 -3.54 12.04
CA HIS A 34 -2.60 -4.44 12.12
C HIS A 34 -2.92 -5.69 12.95
N PRO A 35 -2.29 -6.83 12.64
CA PRO A 35 -2.46 -8.05 13.42
C PRO A 35 -1.98 -7.86 14.88
N LYS A 36 -2.40 -8.76 15.77
CA LYS A 36 -1.89 -8.82 17.15
C LYS A 36 -0.37 -8.99 17.14
N LYS A 37 0.31 -8.36 18.10
CA LYS A 37 1.77 -8.53 18.26
C LYS A 37 2.12 -10.02 18.34
N ASP A 38 3.20 -10.40 17.65
CA ASP A 38 3.76 -11.76 17.53
C ASP A 38 3.17 -12.68 16.44
N ILE A 39 2.29 -12.17 15.57
CA ILE A 39 1.82 -12.88 14.37
C ILE A 39 2.39 -12.18 13.12
N ASP A 40 3.51 -12.71 12.58
CA ASP A 40 4.14 -12.22 11.34
C ASP A 40 3.30 -12.57 10.09
N GLU A 41 2.43 -13.59 10.17
CA GLU A 41 1.54 -14.03 9.09
C GLU A 41 0.15 -14.34 9.66
N LEU A 42 -0.83 -13.53 9.27
CA LEU A 42 -2.23 -13.73 9.62
C LEU A 42 -2.98 -14.06 8.31
N ASP A 43 -3.80 -15.10 8.32
CA ASP A 43 -4.72 -15.43 7.23
C ASP A 43 -5.89 -14.42 7.20
N SER A 44 -5.59 -13.12 7.08
CA SER A 44 -6.59 -12.07 6.90
C SER A 44 -6.87 -11.90 5.41
N TYR A 45 -8.14 -11.98 5.04
CA TYR A 45 -8.60 -11.64 3.68
C TYR A 45 -8.58 -10.12 3.42
N MET A 46 -8.36 -9.30 4.46
CA MET A 46 -8.57 -7.86 4.42
C MET A 46 -7.26 -7.06 4.54
N TYR A 47 -6.25 -7.55 5.26
CA TYR A 47 -5.06 -6.77 5.58
C TYR A 47 -3.76 -7.49 5.25
N GLN A 48 -2.81 -6.72 4.73
CA GLN A 48 -1.44 -7.17 4.45
C GLN A 48 -0.76 -7.59 5.76
N SER A 49 -0.19 -8.80 5.78
CA SER A 49 0.43 -9.36 6.99
C SER A 49 1.92 -9.02 7.09
N VAL A 50 2.62 -8.92 5.96
CA VAL A 50 4.08 -8.69 5.90
C VAL A 50 4.42 -7.21 5.71
N GLY A 51 5.44 -6.73 6.41
CA GLY A 51 5.98 -5.37 6.24
C GLY A 51 5.28 -4.29 7.07
N HIS A 52 4.47 -4.71 8.05
CA HIS A 52 3.76 -3.80 8.95
C HIS A 52 4.70 -2.95 9.83
N GLU A 53 5.98 -3.33 9.92
CA GLU A 53 7.05 -2.63 10.64
C GLU A 53 7.41 -1.29 9.98
N ILE A 54 7.09 -1.12 8.69
CA ILE A 54 7.49 0.03 7.88
C ILE A 54 6.39 1.09 7.77
N ILE A 55 5.16 0.78 8.20
CA ILE A 55 4.01 1.71 8.14
C ILE A 55 4.32 3.04 8.85
N ASP A 56 5.01 3.01 9.99
CA ASP A 56 5.44 4.21 10.71
C ASP A 56 6.44 5.06 9.91
N LEU A 57 7.30 4.44 9.10
CA LEU A 57 8.23 5.15 8.22
C LEU A 57 7.51 5.78 7.03
N ILE A 58 6.49 5.12 6.48
CA ILE A 58 5.63 5.69 5.42
C ILE A 58 4.96 6.96 5.91
N ALA A 59 4.34 6.93 7.10
CA ALA A 59 3.70 8.10 7.67
C ALA A 59 4.68 9.25 7.92
N LYS A 60 5.87 8.96 8.45
CA LYS A 60 6.95 9.93 8.64
C LYS A 60 7.44 10.51 7.30
N ALA A 61 7.58 9.70 6.26
CA ALA A 61 8.01 10.16 4.93
C ALA A 61 6.96 11.05 4.25
N MET A 62 5.67 10.78 4.49
CA MET A 62 4.54 11.58 4.00
C MET A 62 4.25 12.83 4.86
N GLU A 63 4.78 12.87 6.09
CA GLU A 63 4.52 13.90 7.10
C GLU A 63 3.02 13.99 7.47
N LEU A 64 2.37 12.83 7.63
CA LEU A 64 0.96 12.72 7.96
C LEU A 64 0.74 12.02 9.31
N PRO A 65 -0.32 12.38 10.05
CA PRO A 65 -0.68 11.67 11.27
C PRO A 65 -1.13 10.24 10.92
N LEU A 66 -0.64 9.28 11.70
CA LEU A 66 -0.93 7.86 11.54
C LEU A 66 -1.74 7.35 12.73
N TYR A 67 -2.83 6.68 12.42
CA TYR A 67 -3.69 6.00 13.38
C TYR A 67 -3.61 4.50 13.11
N ARG A 68 -3.23 3.75 14.14
CA ARG A 68 -3.11 2.29 14.07
C ARG A 68 -3.95 1.65 15.15
N THR A 69 -4.74 0.66 14.77
CA THR A 69 -5.52 -0.15 15.70
C THR A 69 -5.21 -1.63 15.47
N GLU A 70 -5.00 -2.35 16.57
CA GLU A 70 -4.85 -3.81 16.55
C GLU A 70 -6.19 -4.46 16.21
N ILE A 71 -6.19 -5.42 15.30
CA ILE A 71 -7.37 -6.22 14.96
C ILE A 71 -7.70 -7.13 16.15
N LYS A 72 -8.90 -6.96 16.72
CA LYS A 72 -9.40 -7.73 17.86
C LYS A 72 -10.45 -8.74 17.43
N GLY A 73 -11.28 -8.37 16.46
CA GLY A 73 -12.27 -9.24 15.85
C GLY A 73 -11.65 -10.28 14.93
N ASP A 74 -12.44 -11.28 14.57
CA ASP A 74 -12.10 -12.25 13.53
C ASP A 74 -12.96 -11.98 12.28
N ALA A 75 -12.65 -12.63 11.14
CA ALA A 75 -13.52 -12.61 9.97
C ALA A 75 -14.78 -13.48 10.19
N GLN A 76 -15.69 -13.00 11.06
CA GLN A 76 -16.92 -13.72 11.44
C GLN A 76 -17.85 -13.90 10.25
N THR A 77 -17.95 -12.86 9.41
CA THR A 77 -18.65 -12.94 8.13
C THR A 77 -17.65 -13.14 7.01
N THR A 78 -17.71 -14.29 6.33
CA THR A 78 -16.92 -14.54 5.12
C THR A 78 -17.71 -14.30 3.84
N GLU A 79 -18.99 -13.93 3.96
CA GLU A 79 -19.86 -13.61 2.83
C GLU A 79 -19.42 -12.31 2.12
N LYS A 80 -19.81 -12.21 0.84
CA LYS A 80 -19.53 -11.05 -0.01
C LYS A 80 -20.20 -9.78 0.51
N GLU A 81 -21.42 -9.90 1.01
CA GLU A 81 -22.18 -8.79 1.55
C GLU A 81 -21.93 -8.64 3.05
N TYR A 82 -21.80 -7.41 3.52
CA TYR A 82 -21.76 -7.06 4.93
C TYR A 82 -22.93 -6.12 5.21
N ASN A 83 -24.08 -6.72 5.52
CA ASN A 83 -25.37 -5.99 5.56
C ASN A 83 -25.69 -5.40 6.93
N HIS A 84 -25.08 -5.91 8.00
CA HIS A 84 -25.30 -5.45 9.37
C HIS A 84 -24.02 -5.61 10.20
N PRO A 85 -23.80 -4.75 11.22
CA PRO A 85 -22.68 -4.90 12.14
C PRO A 85 -22.72 -6.26 12.85
N VAL A 86 -21.57 -6.94 12.88
CA VAL A 86 -21.41 -8.23 13.57
C VAL A 86 -20.43 -8.04 14.72
N GLN A 87 -20.92 -8.30 15.94
CA GLN A 87 -20.09 -8.15 17.13
C GLN A 87 -18.89 -9.09 17.07
N GLY A 88 -17.69 -8.54 17.25
CA GLY A 88 -16.44 -9.31 17.19
C GLY A 88 -15.92 -9.56 15.78
N ASP A 89 -16.47 -8.88 14.76
CA ASP A 89 -15.93 -8.90 13.40
C ASP A 89 -14.86 -7.82 13.19
N GLU A 90 -13.81 -8.11 12.42
CA GLU A 90 -12.72 -7.18 12.12
C GLU A 90 -13.19 -5.87 11.44
N VAL A 91 -14.37 -5.88 10.80
CA VAL A 91 -14.99 -4.69 10.21
C VAL A 91 -15.35 -3.65 11.27
N GLU A 92 -15.70 -4.08 12.49
CA GLU A 92 -16.03 -3.15 13.58
C GLU A 92 -14.76 -2.48 14.15
N ASP A 93 -13.60 -3.14 14.09
CA ASP A 93 -12.33 -2.50 14.45
C ASP A 93 -12.00 -1.34 13.47
N LEU A 94 -12.35 -1.50 12.19
CA LEU A 94 -12.22 -0.43 11.18
C LEU A 94 -13.19 0.72 11.47
N TYR A 95 -14.43 0.39 11.85
CA TYR A 95 -15.43 1.39 12.23
C TYR A 95 -14.93 2.25 13.40
N GLU A 96 -14.47 1.63 14.48
CA GLU A 96 -13.97 2.35 15.67
C GLU A 96 -12.73 3.21 15.34
N LEU A 97 -11.80 2.69 14.53
CA LEU A 97 -10.64 3.46 14.05
C LEU A 97 -11.08 4.71 13.28
N LEU A 98 -12.05 4.59 12.37
CA LEU A 98 -12.54 5.73 11.58
C LEU A 98 -13.36 6.72 12.43
N VAL A 99 -14.07 6.26 13.46
CA VAL A 99 -14.71 7.14 14.47
C VAL A 99 -13.67 7.97 15.19
N GLU A 100 -12.58 7.36 15.66
CA GLU A 100 -11.49 8.07 16.34
C GLU A 100 -10.91 9.18 15.46
N ILE A 101 -10.64 8.85 14.19
CA ILE A 101 -10.08 9.80 13.23
C ILE A 101 -11.07 10.92 12.96
N LYS A 102 -12.36 10.62 12.74
CA LYS A 102 -13.41 11.62 12.50
C LYS A 102 -13.60 12.58 13.67
N ASN A 103 -13.35 12.14 14.90
CA ASN A 103 -13.40 12.98 16.10
C ASN A 103 -12.19 13.93 16.23
N LYS A 104 -11.06 13.61 15.60
CA LYS A 104 -9.82 14.39 15.66
C LYS A 104 -9.57 15.22 14.40
N HIS A 105 -10.07 14.75 13.27
CA HIS A 105 -9.91 15.33 11.95
C HIS A 105 -11.26 15.44 11.28
N ALA A 106 -11.49 16.57 10.63
CA ALA A 106 -12.67 16.69 9.81
C ALA A 106 -12.38 15.99 8.46
N ILE A 107 -13.03 14.84 8.26
CA ILE A 107 -12.88 13.97 7.09
C ILE A 107 -14.21 13.86 6.34
N ASP A 108 -14.14 13.76 5.02
CA ASP A 108 -15.30 13.64 4.14
C ASP A 108 -15.31 12.31 3.37
N ALA A 109 -14.15 11.64 3.28
CA ALA A 109 -13.99 10.41 2.52
C ALA A 109 -12.86 9.51 3.02
N VAL A 110 -12.89 8.24 2.61
CA VAL A 110 -11.89 7.22 2.88
C VAL A 110 -11.29 6.73 1.56
N SER A 111 -9.96 6.76 1.45
CA SER A 111 -9.21 6.21 0.31
C SER A 111 -8.91 4.73 0.53
N VAL A 112 -9.21 3.88 -0.46
CA VAL A 112 -9.05 2.42 -0.40
C VAL A 112 -8.40 1.89 -1.67
N GLY A 113 -7.32 1.13 -1.53
CA GLY A 113 -6.58 0.54 -2.65
C GLY A 113 -7.13 -0.79 -3.20
N ALA A 114 -8.42 -1.10 -3.04
CA ALA A 114 -8.99 -2.35 -3.51
C ALA A 114 -9.18 -2.33 -5.04
N ILE A 115 -8.76 -3.40 -5.74
CA ILE A 115 -8.90 -3.50 -7.20
C ILE A 115 -10.13 -4.33 -7.59
N PHE A 116 -10.25 -5.56 -7.09
CA PHE A 116 -11.38 -6.46 -7.44
C PHE A 116 -12.04 -7.16 -6.25
N SER A 117 -11.44 -7.12 -5.06
CA SER A 117 -12.01 -7.72 -3.85
C SER A 117 -13.31 -7.04 -3.44
N GLU A 118 -14.45 -7.62 -3.87
CA GLU A 118 -15.79 -7.23 -3.41
C GLU A 118 -15.88 -7.34 -1.87
N TYR A 119 -15.19 -8.32 -1.29
CA TYR A 119 -15.12 -8.51 0.16
C TYR A 119 -14.61 -7.26 0.86
N GLN A 120 -13.46 -6.73 0.42
CA GLN A 120 -12.86 -5.52 0.99
C GLN A 120 -13.69 -4.28 0.69
N ASN A 121 -14.10 -4.10 -0.57
CA ASN A 121 -14.84 -2.92 -1.00
C ASN A 121 -16.19 -2.78 -0.27
N ASN A 122 -16.96 -3.87 -0.15
CA ASN A 122 -18.27 -3.84 0.52
C ASN A 122 -18.16 -3.55 2.01
N ARG A 123 -17.12 -4.05 2.68
CA ARG A 123 -16.88 -3.80 4.12
C ARG A 123 -16.52 -2.35 4.38
N VAL A 124 -15.59 -1.80 3.59
CA VAL A 124 -15.24 -0.38 3.73
C VAL A 124 -16.44 0.51 3.36
N ALA A 125 -17.20 0.15 2.32
CA ALA A 125 -18.41 0.86 1.95
C ALA A 125 -19.47 0.85 3.06
N ASN A 126 -19.69 -0.28 3.73
CA ASN A 126 -20.60 -0.37 4.87
C ASN A 126 -20.19 0.58 6.01
N VAL A 127 -18.92 0.53 6.40
CA VAL A 127 -18.38 1.40 7.47
C VAL A 127 -18.51 2.87 7.09
N CYS A 128 -18.15 3.23 5.85
CA CYS A 128 -18.25 4.60 5.36
C CYS A 128 -19.70 5.10 5.31
N GLN A 129 -20.64 4.25 4.89
CA GLN A 129 -22.08 4.57 4.89
C GLN A 129 -22.58 4.89 6.30
N ARG A 130 -22.22 4.07 7.30
CA ARG A 130 -22.61 4.29 8.70
C ARG A 130 -22.02 5.58 9.28
N LEU A 131 -20.85 5.98 8.79
CA LEU A 131 -20.14 7.18 9.22
C LEU A 131 -20.42 8.41 8.35
N ASP A 132 -21.32 8.34 7.37
CA ASP A 132 -21.56 9.44 6.41
C ASP A 132 -20.26 9.93 5.73
N LEU A 133 -19.46 8.97 5.27
CA LEU A 133 -18.21 9.18 4.53
C LEU A 133 -18.34 8.63 3.12
N LYS A 134 -17.65 9.23 2.15
CA LYS A 134 -17.54 8.68 0.79
C LYS A 134 -16.39 7.68 0.70
N VAL A 135 -16.54 6.65 -0.12
CA VAL A 135 -15.42 5.77 -0.50
C VAL A 135 -14.77 6.30 -1.77
N LEU A 136 -13.44 6.40 -1.77
CA LEU A 136 -12.61 6.72 -2.93
C LEU A 136 -11.76 5.50 -3.29
N ALA A 137 -12.26 4.70 -4.24
CA ALA A 137 -11.61 3.49 -4.76
C ALA A 137 -11.39 3.63 -6.27
N TYR A 138 -10.37 4.38 -6.68
CA TYR A 138 -10.07 4.68 -8.08
C TYR A 138 -9.55 3.47 -8.86
N LEU A 139 -9.06 2.44 -8.16
CA LEU A 139 -8.53 1.24 -8.78
C LEU A 139 -9.61 0.18 -9.07
N TRP A 140 -10.82 0.39 -8.52
CA TRP A 140 -11.89 -0.58 -8.56
C TRP A 140 -12.30 -0.95 -9.99
N GLN A 141 -12.30 -2.25 -10.29
CA GLN A 141 -12.66 -2.83 -11.59
C GLN A 141 -11.84 -2.32 -12.79
N ARG A 142 -10.67 -1.74 -12.55
CA ARG A 142 -9.75 -1.31 -13.61
C ARG A 142 -8.93 -2.47 -14.16
N ASN A 143 -8.47 -2.33 -15.40
CA ASN A 143 -7.58 -3.32 -16.01
C ASN A 143 -6.24 -3.38 -15.24
N GLN A 144 -5.83 -4.58 -14.84
CA GLN A 144 -4.68 -4.78 -13.96
C GLN A 144 -3.34 -4.54 -14.68
N GLN A 145 -3.24 -4.86 -15.97
CA GLN A 145 -2.02 -4.54 -16.74
C GLN A 145 -1.86 -3.02 -16.92
N GLU A 146 -2.95 -2.30 -17.19
CA GLU A 146 -2.95 -0.83 -17.21
C GLU A 146 -2.53 -0.27 -15.87
N LEU A 147 -3.14 -0.72 -14.77
CA LEU A 147 -2.80 -0.28 -13.42
C LEU A 147 -1.32 -0.52 -13.10
N LEU A 148 -0.77 -1.70 -13.39
CA LEU A 148 0.64 -1.99 -13.18
C LEU A 148 1.55 -1.00 -13.93
N ASN A 149 1.23 -0.70 -15.20
CA ASN A 149 1.99 0.26 -15.98
C ASN A 149 1.86 1.68 -15.43
N GLU A 150 0.66 2.11 -15.06
CA GLU A 150 0.45 3.45 -14.50
C GLU A 150 1.14 3.64 -13.14
N MET A 151 1.18 2.60 -12.30
CA MET A 151 1.93 2.63 -11.03
C MET A 151 3.43 2.83 -11.28
N ILE A 152 3.97 2.12 -12.27
CA ILE A 152 5.37 2.27 -12.71
C ILE A 152 5.62 3.68 -13.26
N ASP A 153 4.76 4.16 -14.15
CA ASP A 153 4.89 5.47 -14.79
C ASP A 153 4.69 6.62 -13.78
N SER A 154 3.95 6.37 -12.70
CA SER A 154 3.79 7.27 -11.57
C SER A 154 4.97 7.27 -10.59
N ASN A 155 6.05 6.55 -10.92
CA ASN A 155 7.26 6.41 -10.11
C ASN A 155 6.97 5.88 -8.69
N ILE A 156 6.03 4.94 -8.55
CA ILE A 156 5.90 4.18 -7.31
C ILE A 156 7.07 3.19 -7.25
N HIS A 157 8.05 3.50 -6.40
CA HIS A 157 9.15 2.61 -6.12
C HIS A 157 8.70 1.59 -5.06
N ALA A 158 8.00 0.56 -5.51
CA ALA A 158 7.62 -0.58 -4.69
C ALA A 158 8.40 -1.84 -5.07
N ILE A 159 8.71 -2.65 -4.06
CA ILE A 159 9.38 -3.95 -4.20
C ILE A 159 8.45 -5.10 -3.80
N LEU A 160 8.69 -6.30 -4.32
CA LEU A 160 8.01 -7.51 -3.84
C LEU A 160 8.55 -7.91 -2.47
N ILE A 161 7.64 -8.14 -1.52
CA ILE A 161 7.97 -8.58 -0.16
C ILE A 161 7.33 -9.92 0.22
N LYS A 162 6.40 -10.44 -0.58
CA LYS A 162 5.87 -11.80 -0.45
C LYS A 162 5.64 -12.36 -1.84
N THR A 163 5.84 -13.67 -2.01
CA THR A 163 5.44 -14.40 -3.22
C THR A 163 4.81 -15.72 -2.81
N ALA A 164 3.67 -16.07 -3.43
CA ALA A 164 2.91 -17.27 -3.12
C ALA A 164 2.21 -17.85 -4.37
N ALA A 165 2.84 -17.77 -5.54
CA ALA A 165 2.25 -18.23 -6.80
C ALA A 165 3.23 -19.01 -7.67
N LEU A 166 2.65 -19.83 -8.55
CA LEU A 166 3.36 -20.63 -9.54
C LEU A 166 4.30 -19.77 -10.39
N GLY A 167 5.58 -20.14 -10.41
CA GLY A 167 6.61 -19.44 -11.19
C GLY A 167 7.15 -18.17 -10.52
N LEU A 168 6.69 -17.82 -9.31
CA LEU A 168 7.34 -16.84 -8.46
C LEU A 168 8.23 -17.54 -7.43
N PHE A 169 9.54 -17.30 -7.51
CA PHE A 169 10.53 -17.86 -6.59
C PHE A 169 11.02 -16.80 -5.59
N PRO A 170 10.86 -17.02 -4.27
CA PRO A 170 11.25 -16.05 -3.25
C PRO A 170 12.69 -15.54 -3.39
N LYS A 171 13.64 -16.47 -3.63
CA LYS A 171 15.07 -16.14 -3.79
C LYS A 171 15.40 -15.33 -5.04
N GLU A 172 14.53 -15.35 -6.04
CA GLU A 172 14.75 -14.67 -7.32
C GLU A 172 13.95 -13.37 -7.44
N HIS A 173 12.82 -13.24 -6.75
CA HIS A 173 11.86 -12.16 -6.97
C HIS A 173 11.66 -11.23 -5.78
N LEU A 174 11.87 -11.69 -4.53
CA LEU A 174 11.76 -10.79 -3.39
C LEU A 174 12.84 -9.69 -3.46
N GLY A 175 12.44 -8.47 -3.13
CA GLY A 175 13.29 -7.28 -3.24
C GLY A 175 13.34 -6.65 -4.63
N LYS A 176 12.84 -7.32 -5.69
CA LYS A 176 12.77 -6.71 -7.02
C LYS A 176 11.65 -5.67 -7.10
N THR A 177 11.92 -4.61 -7.83
CA THR A 177 10.98 -3.53 -8.09
C THR A 177 9.85 -3.94 -9.04
N LEU A 178 8.75 -3.17 -9.06
CA LEU A 178 7.69 -3.35 -10.06
C LEU A 178 8.22 -3.30 -11.51
N VAL A 179 9.20 -2.44 -11.79
CA VAL A 179 9.82 -2.31 -13.11
C VAL A 179 10.52 -3.60 -13.53
N GLU A 180 11.31 -4.17 -12.62
CA GLU A 180 12.02 -5.44 -12.85
C GLU A 180 11.06 -6.62 -12.96
N MET A 181 9.97 -6.60 -12.19
CA MET A 181 8.99 -7.68 -12.15
C MET A 181 7.99 -7.64 -13.30
N ARG A 182 7.68 -6.47 -13.88
CA ARG A 182 6.69 -6.32 -14.97
C ARG A 182 6.82 -7.37 -16.09
N PRO A 183 7.98 -7.56 -16.75
CA PRO A 183 8.09 -8.55 -17.83
C PRO A 183 7.86 -10.00 -17.35
N ILE A 184 8.20 -10.28 -16.09
CA ILE A 184 8.01 -11.61 -15.47
C ILE A 184 6.52 -11.82 -15.20
N LEU A 185 5.85 -10.84 -14.58
CA LEU A 185 4.43 -10.91 -14.23
C LEU A 185 3.53 -11.07 -15.48
N ILE A 186 3.77 -10.28 -16.53
CA ILE A 186 3.03 -10.41 -17.82
C ILE A 186 3.22 -11.80 -18.43
N LYS A 187 4.44 -12.33 -18.39
CA LYS A 187 4.73 -13.68 -18.90
C LYS A 187 4.01 -14.75 -18.08
N LEU A 188 4.00 -14.62 -16.76
CA LEU A 188 3.35 -15.59 -15.86
C LEU A 188 1.83 -15.50 -15.96
N GLU A 189 1.25 -14.32 -16.16
CA GLU A 189 -0.18 -14.16 -16.43
C GLU A 189 -0.58 -14.93 -17.69
N GLY A 190 0.14 -14.74 -18.79
CA GLY A 190 -0.14 -15.46 -20.05
C GLY A 190 0.06 -16.98 -19.96
N LYS A 191 0.92 -17.45 -19.05
CA LYS A 191 1.26 -18.88 -18.92
C LYS A 191 0.41 -19.62 -17.89
N TYR A 192 0.09 -18.96 -16.78
CA TYR A 192 -0.48 -19.57 -15.58
C TYR A 192 -1.72 -18.82 -15.05
N GLY A 193 -2.08 -17.68 -15.65
CA GLY A 193 -3.23 -16.89 -15.23
C GLY A 193 -3.03 -16.16 -13.90
N ILE A 194 -1.79 -15.91 -13.47
CA ILE A 194 -1.55 -15.11 -12.25
C ILE A 194 -2.06 -13.68 -12.46
N ASN A 195 -2.55 -13.05 -11.40
CA ASN A 195 -2.91 -11.65 -11.45
C ASN A 195 -1.64 -10.76 -11.46
N VAL A 196 -1.48 -9.91 -12.48
CA VAL A 196 -0.31 -9.02 -12.59
C VAL A 196 -0.23 -7.93 -11.51
N CYS A 197 -1.33 -7.68 -10.79
CA CYS A 197 -1.38 -6.83 -9.61
C CYS A 197 -1.36 -7.62 -8.29
N GLY A 198 -1.31 -8.95 -8.31
CA GLY A 198 -1.23 -9.77 -7.09
C GLY A 198 -2.51 -9.78 -6.24
N GLU A 199 -3.66 -9.44 -6.83
CA GLU A 199 -4.96 -9.34 -6.14
C GLU A 199 -5.38 -10.65 -5.44
N GLY A 200 -5.00 -11.81 -5.99
CA GLY A 200 -5.30 -13.12 -5.43
C GLY A 200 -4.33 -13.56 -4.33
N GLY A 201 -3.45 -12.66 -3.88
CA GLY A 201 -2.38 -12.97 -2.92
C GLY A 201 -1.15 -13.60 -3.57
N GLU A 202 -1.01 -13.52 -4.90
CA GLU A 202 0.14 -14.09 -5.61
C GLU A 202 1.47 -13.46 -5.18
N PHE A 203 1.44 -12.17 -4.83
CA PHE A 203 2.55 -11.46 -4.23
C PHE A 203 2.05 -10.24 -3.46
N GLU A 204 2.83 -9.81 -2.47
CA GLU A 204 2.63 -8.55 -1.75
C GLU A 204 3.79 -7.60 -2.04
N THR A 205 3.55 -6.30 -1.86
CA THR A 205 4.55 -5.27 -2.13
C THR A 205 4.72 -4.32 -0.96
N LEU A 206 5.87 -3.64 -0.95
CA LEU A 206 6.17 -2.53 -0.05
C LEU A 206 6.64 -1.34 -0.86
N THR A 207 5.97 -0.20 -0.69
CA THR A 207 6.39 1.08 -1.27
C THR A 207 7.52 1.69 -0.45
N LEU A 208 8.67 1.86 -1.08
CA LEU A 208 9.85 2.48 -0.50
C LEU A 208 9.98 3.96 -0.86
N ASP A 209 9.45 4.36 -2.01
CA ASP A 209 9.33 5.77 -2.40
C ASP A 209 8.17 6.02 -3.37
N CYS A 210 7.61 7.23 -3.31
CA CYS A 210 6.65 7.75 -4.29
C CYS A 210 6.55 9.28 -4.23
N SER A 211 5.71 9.86 -5.10
CA SER A 211 5.47 11.31 -5.17
C SER A 211 4.83 11.90 -3.91
N LEU A 212 4.20 11.08 -3.06
CA LEU A 212 3.58 11.54 -1.81
C LEU A 212 4.58 11.66 -0.65
N PHE A 213 5.75 11.03 -0.77
CA PHE A 213 6.80 11.14 0.24
C PHE A 213 7.53 12.47 0.03
N LYS A 214 7.51 13.35 1.04
CA LYS A 214 7.89 14.76 0.90
C LYS A 214 9.37 14.93 0.60
N HIS A 215 10.21 14.48 1.53
CA HIS A 215 11.65 14.75 1.52
C HIS A 215 12.51 13.52 1.70
N GLN A 216 11.91 12.39 2.07
CA GLN A 216 12.63 11.19 2.47
C GLN A 216 12.09 9.97 1.72
N ARG A 217 12.96 8.99 1.49
CA ARG A 217 12.61 7.65 1.01
C ARG A 217 12.97 6.62 2.09
N ILE A 218 12.37 5.44 2.00
CA ILE A 218 12.67 4.34 2.90
C ILE A 218 13.82 3.54 2.31
N VAL A 219 14.84 3.27 3.13
CA VAL A 219 15.96 2.39 2.80
C VAL A 219 15.91 1.20 3.73
N LEU A 220 15.95 0.00 3.14
CA LEU A 220 16.03 -1.26 3.88
C LEU A 220 17.51 -1.57 4.11
N ASP A 221 17.94 -1.57 5.38
CA ASP A 221 19.32 -1.79 5.79
C ASP A 221 19.65 -3.28 5.91
N GLU A 222 18.72 -4.04 6.49
CA GLU A 222 18.88 -5.45 6.76
C GLU A 222 17.57 -6.18 6.51
N VAL A 223 17.64 -7.19 5.64
CA VAL A 223 16.49 -8.00 5.23
C VAL A 223 16.87 -9.46 5.15
N LYS A 224 15.90 -10.32 5.45
CA LYS A 224 16.05 -11.77 5.40
C LYS A 224 14.91 -12.40 4.62
N ILE A 225 15.23 -13.30 3.70
CA ILE A 225 14.21 -14.11 3.05
C ILE A 225 13.81 -15.24 3.99
N VAL A 226 12.53 -15.32 4.31
CA VAL A 226 11.90 -16.42 5.06
C VAL A 226 11.09 -17.25 4.08
N ALA A 227 11.41 -18.54 3.98
CA ALA A 227 10.63 -19.48 3.19
C ALA A 227 9.61 -20.17 4.09
N THR A 228 8.32 -20.03 3.74
CA THR A 228 7.21 -20.66 4.46
C THR A 228 6.81 -21.98 3.82
N SER A 229 7.02 -22.12 2.51
CA SER A 229 6.87 -23.38 1.78
C SER A 229 8.03 -23.56 0.80
N SER A 230 8.64 -24.75 0.84
CA SER A 230 9.71 -25.15 -0.08
C SER A 230 9.19 -25.95 -1.28
N ASP A 231 7.93 -25.77 -1.66
CA ASP A 231 7.37 -26.40 -2.86
C ASP A 231 8.25 -26.09 -4.09
N PRO A 232 8.69 -27.09 -4.88
CA PRO A 232 9.61 -26.86 -6.00
C PRO A 232 9.01 -26.03 -7.15
N ILE A 233 7.68 -25.88 -7.18
CA ILE A 233 6.90 -25.35 -8.30
C ILE A 233 6.18 -24.05 -7.89
N ALA A 234 5.68 -23.97 -6.65
CA ALA A 234 5.04 -22.79 -6.08
C ALA A 234 5.57 -22.49 -4.67
N PRO A 235 6.87 -22.17 -4.52
CA PRO A 235 7.44 -21.86 -3.22
C PRO A 235 6.81 -20.58 -2.66
N VAL A 236 6.57 -20.58 -1.34
CA VAL A 236 6.03 -19.43 -0.62
C VAL A 236 7.13 -18.86 0.25
N GLY A 237 7.29 -17.54 0.21
CA GLY A 237 8.22 -16.86 1.09
C GLY A 237 8.03 -15.36 1.09
N TYR A 238 8.62 -14.72 2.08
CA TYR A 238 8.52 -13.29 2.30
C TYR A 238 9.85 -12.68 2.76
N LEU A 239 9.93 -11.36 2.61
CA LEU A 239 11.06 -10.53 3.00
C LEU A 239 10.80 -10.01 4.42
N LYS A 240 11.48 -10.59 5.42
CA LYS A 240 11.49 -10.06 6.78
C LYS A 240 12.43 -8.85 6.84
N ILE A 241 11.91 -7.72 7.31
CA ILE A 241 12.66 -6.47 7.39
C ILE A 241 13.17 -6.32 8.81
N GLU A 242 14.48 -6.51 9.01
CA GLU A 242 15.11 -6.48 10.33
C GLU A 242 15.52 -5.05 10.70
N LYS A 243 15.89 -4.25 9.70
CA LYS A 243 16.24 -2.85 9.89
C LYS A 243 15.96 -2.00 8.66
N ALA A 244 15.42 -0.81 8.88
CA ALA A 244 15.19 0.19 7.86
C ALA A 244 15.29 1.61 8.45
N HIS A 245 15.56 2.59 7.60
CA HIS A 245 15.58 3.99 7.97
C HIS A 245 15.02 4.90 6.87
N LEU A 246 14.81 6.17 7.21
CA LEU A 246 14.49 7.21 6.26
C LEU A 246 15.76 7.93 5.81
N GLU A 247 15.94 8.04 4.50
CA GLU A 247 17.04 8.76 3.87
C GLU A 247 16.48 9.97 3.11
N LEU A 248 17.15 11.13 3.21
CA LEU A 248 16.79 12.30 2.41
C LEU A 248 16.89 11.97 0.92
N LYS A 249 15.84 12.32 0.17
CA LYS A 249 15.87 12.28 -1.28
C LYS A 249 16.95 13.25 -1.74
N GLN A 250 17.82 12.79 -2.64
CA GLN A 250 18.69 13.72 -3.36
C GLN A 250 17.78 14.67 -4.13
N SER A 251 17.76 15.94 -3.71
CA SER A 251 17.07 16.97 -4.46
C SER A 251 17.66 16.97 -5.86
N SER A 252 16.83 16.77 -6.87
CA SER A 252 17.13 17.29 -8.20
C SER A 252 17.15 18.81 -8.04
N PHE A 253 18.29 19.36 -7.59
CA PHE A 253 18.60 20.74 -7.92
C PHE A 253 18.61 20.78 -9.44
N SER A 254 17.49 21.21 -10.04
CA SER A 254 17.51 21.61 -11.43
C SER A 254 18.62 22.65 -11.52
N LEU A 255 19.50 22.47 -12.50
CA LEU A 255 20.64 23.33 -12.77
C LEU A 255 20.23 24.75 -13.24
N ASP A 256 19.00 25.19 -12.97
CA ASP A 256 18.45 26.47 -13.40
C ASP A 256 19.03 27.67 -12.62
N HIS A 257 19.68 27.43 -11.47
CA HIS A 257 20.36 28.51 -10.73
C HIS A 257 21.81 28.79 -11.17
N LYS A 258 22.39 28.02 -12.11
CA LYS A 258 23.70 28.39 -12.69
C LYS A 258 23.61 29.45 -13.78
N PHE A 259 22.43 29.81 -14.26
CA PHE A 259 22.26 30.89 -15.24
C PHE A 259 22.12 32.29 -14.62
N LEU A 260 21.88 32.40 -13.30
CA LEU A 260 21.70 33.71 -12.66
C LEU A 260 23.02 34.36 -12.20
N LEU A 261 24.13 33.62 -12.15
CA LEU A 261 25.42 34.16 -11.69
C LEU A 261 26.34 34.68 -12.81
N ILE A 262 25.98 34.50 -14.09
CA ILE A 262 26.81 34.96 -15.23
C ILE A 262 26.36 36.33 -15.75
N ILE A 263 25.17 36.83 -15.37
CA ILE A 263 24.66 38.13 -15.87
C ILE A 263 25.17 39.33 -15.03
N ILE A 264 25.75 39.13 -13.84
CA ILE A 264 26.21 40.23 -12.98
C ILE A 264 27.66 40.67 -13.28
N LEU A 265 28.41 39.95 -14.12
CA LEU A 265 29.81 40.30 -14.46
C LEU A 265 29.98 41.05 -15.80
N HIS A 266 28.89 41.49 -16.44
CA HIS A 266 28.95 42.32 -17.66
C HIS A 266 28.42 43.75 -17.49
N PHE A 267 28.13 44.17 -16.25
CA PHE A 267 27.71 45.53 -15.94
C PHE A 267 28.26 46.02 -14.59
N ILE A 268 29.58 45.94 -14.38
CA ILE A 268 30.33 46.83 -13.48
C ILE A 268 31.72 47.05 -14.08
#